data_AF-E8T322-F1
#
_entry.id   AF-E8T322-F1
#
_cell.length_a   1.000
_cell.length_b   1.000
_cell.length_c   1.000
_cell.angle_alpha   90.00
_cell.angle_beta   90.00
_cell.angle_gamma   90.00
#
_symmetry.space_group_name_H-M   'P 1'
#
loop_
_entity.id
_entity.type
_entity.pdbx_description
1 polymer ?
#
loop_
_entity_poly.entity_id
_entity_poly.type
_entity_poly.pdbx_seq_one_letter_code
_entity_poly.pdbx_strand_id
1 'polypeptide(L)'
;MAPVVAALIPGIVEALKGLLKKKAPDVAQKVEELLSDPQTRIELEKLAIRKMELQMEPEKWELADRASAREMARYDMTSDSFLSKNVRPMVLIYLTVMFTIAFFLSAKNEFAAQMVNTFQSLLLWVYGFYFGGRSLEKIVKIVRSK
;
A
#
# COMPACT_ATOMS: atom_id res chain seq x y z
N MET A 1 15.22 -0.19 7.69
CA MET A 1 15.73 -0.55 6.35
C MET A 1 16.45 0.63 5.66
N ALA A 2 17.12 1.51 6.43
CA ALA A 2 17.88 2.65 5.90
C ALA A 2 19.25 2.32 5.22
N PRO A 3 19.97 1.21 5.52
CA PRO A 3 21.33 1.05 5.01
C PRO A 3 21.41 0.47 3.58
N VAL A 4 20.34 -0.13 3.05
CA VAL A 4 20.40 -0.82 1.75
C VAL A 4 20.36 0.16 0.58
N VAL A 5 19.55 1.22 0.66
CA VAL A 5 19.41 2.20 -0.43
C VAL A 5 20.58 3.19 -0.46
N ALA A 6 21.11 3.58 0.71
CA ALA A 6 22.34 4.37 0.79
C ALA A 6 23.57 3.65 0.21
N ALA A 7 23.61 2.31 0.30
CA ALA A 7 24.64 1.48 -0.32
C ALA A 7 24.44 1.25 -1.83
N LEU A 8 23.22 1.43 -2.35
CA LEU A 8 22.90 1.27 -3.77
C LEU A 8 23.19 2.54 -4.60
N ILE A 9 23.16 3.73 -3.98
CA ILE A 9 23.52 5.00 -4.63
C ILE A 9 24.94 4.96 -5.23
N PRO A 10 26.00 4.57 -4.49
CA PRO A 10 27.34 4.47 -5.07
C PRO A 10 27.42 3.39 -6.16
N GLY A 11 26.73 2.25 -6.01
CA GLY A 11 26.72 1.18 -7.01
C GLY A 11 26.02 1.56 -8.32
N ILE A 12 24.92 2.31 -8.25
CA ILE A 12 24.23 2.84 -9.43
C ILE A 12 25.11 3.89 -10.12
N VAL A 13 25.78 4.75 -9.36
CA VAL A 13 26.71 5.76 -9.88
C VAL A 13 27.92 5.10 -10.56
N GLU A 14 28.45 4.02 -10.00
CA GLU A 14 29.59 3.28 -10.55
C GLU A 14 29.22 2.46 -11.80
N ALA A 15 28.02 1.86 -11.83
CA ALA A 15 27.49 1.21 -13.02
C ALA A 15 27.20 2.23 -14.15
N LEU A 16 26.68 3.41 -13.80
CA LEU A 16 26.51 4.52 -14.76
C LEU A 16 27.88 4.98 -15.30
N LYS A 17 28.89 5.09 -14.42
CA LYS A 17 30.28 5.45 -14.76
C LYS A 17 30.88 4.46 -15.75
N GLY A 18 30.65 3.16 -15.55
CA GLY A 18 31.09 2.09 -16.47
C GLY A 18 30.41 2.14 -17.84
N LEU A 19 29.10 2.44 -17.88
CA LEU A 19 28.33 2.56 -19.12
C LEU A 19 28.67 3.83 -19.92
N LEU A 20 28.84 4.97 -19.24
CA LEU A 20 29.18 6.26 -19.85
C LEU A 20 30.59 6.26 -20.44
N LYS A 21 31.56 5.67 -19.74
CA LYS A 21 32.95 5.55 -20.21
C LYS A 21 33.09 4.71 -21.50
N LYS A 22 32.15 3.80 -21.75
CA LYS A 22 32.14 2.90 -22.91
C LYS A 22 31.44 3.49 -24.14
N LYS A 23 30.57 4.50 -23.96
CA LYS A 23 29.68 5.02 -25.02
C LYS A 23 29.91 6.49 -25.40
N ALA A 24 30.37 7.34 -24.47
CA ALA A 24 30.65 8.75 -24.75
C ALA A 24 31.59 9.36 -23.68
N PRO A 25 32.91 9.46 -23.96
CA PRO A 25 33.89 9.97 -22.99
C PRO A 25 33.67 11.45 -22.60
N ASP A 26 33.14 12.27 -23.52
CA ASP A 26 32.90 13.71 -23.29
C ASP A 26 31.74 13.99 -22.32
N VAL A 27 30.76 13.08 -22.25
CA VAL A 27 29.60 13.19 -21.33
C VAL A 27 29.99 12.71 -19.93
N ALA A 28 30.88 11.71 -19.84
CA ALA A 28 31.39 11.23 -18.56
C ALA A 28 32.17 12.32 -17.81
N GLN A 29 32.99 13.10 -18.53
CA GLN A 29 33.77 14.21 -17.96
C GLN A 29 32.87 15.37 -17.51
N LYS A 30 31.85 15.75 -18.28
CA LYS A 30 30.87 16.77 -17.86
C LYS A 30 30.04 16.35 -16.66
N VAL A 31 29.68 15.06 -16.56
CA VAL A 31 28.98 14.53 -15.37
C VAL A 31 29.91 14.51 -14.15
N GLU A 32 31.19 14.23 -14.33
CA GLU A 32 32.20 14.27 -13.26
C GLU A 32 32.48 15.71 -12.79
N GLU A 33 32.53 16.68 -13.71
CA GLU A 33 32.64 18.11 -13.42
C GLU A 33 31.39 18.64 -12.68
N LEU A 34 30.19 18.27 -13.14
CA LEU A 34 28.92 18.62 -12.49
C LEU A 34 28.71 17.93 -11.13
N LEU A 35 29.33 16.79 -10.87
CA LEU A 35 29.30 16.08 -9.57
C LEU A 35 30.39 16.55 -8.60
N SER A 36 31.38 17.30 -9.10
CA SER A 36 32.49 17.86 -8.31
C SER A 36 32.15 19.20 -7.68
N ASP A 37 31.13 19.89 -8.20
CA ASP A 37 30.64 21.15 -7.63
C ASP A 37 29.87 20.88 -6.32
N PRO A 38 30.23 21.49 -5.18
CA PRO A 38 29.56 21.26 -3.90
C PRO A 38 28.07 21.63 -3.90
N GLN A 39 27.65 22.57 -4.76
CA GLN A 39 26.26 23.04 -4.79
C GLN A 39 25.31 22.02 -5.42
N THR A 40 25.71 21.39 -6.53
CA THR A 40 24.91 20.37 -7.22
C THR A 40 24.73 19.11 -6.35
N ARG A 41 25.73 18.74 -5.53
CA ARG A 41 25.61 17.67 -4.54
C ARG A 41 24.55 17.97 -3.48
N ILE A 42 24.56 19.18 -2.93
CA ILE A 42 23.58 19.61 -1.92
C ILE A 42 22.16 19.65 -2.54
N GLU A 43 22.03 20.09 -3.79
CA GLU A 43 20.75 20.07 -4.51
C GLU A 43 20.26 18.65 -4.78
N LEU A 44 21.16 17.73 -5.16
CA LEU A 44 20.83 16.33 -5.39
C LEU A 44 20.39 15.63 -4.09
N GLU A 45 21.06 15.92 -2.97
CA GLU A 45 20.67 15.42 -1.64
C GLU A 45 19.31 15.97 -1.21
N LYS A 46 19.05 17.27 -1.38
CA LYS A 46 17.74 17.87 -1.11
C LYS A 46 16.64 17.25 -1.98
N LEU A 47 16.91 17.01 -3.25
CA LEU A 47 15.97 16.38 -4.18
C LEU A 47 15.71 14.92 -3.79
N ALA A 48 16.73 14.19 -3.35
CA ALA A 48 16.60 12.83 -2.87
C ALA A 48 15.76 12.75 -1.58
N ILE A 49 16.01 13.65 -0.62
CA ILE A 49 15.22 13.76 0.62
C ILE A 49 13.75 14.06 0.30
N ARG A 50 13.49 15.07 -0.57
CA ARG A 50 12.13 15.44 -0.97
C ARG A 50 11.39 14.29 -1.66
N LYS A 51 12.11 13.51 -2.47
CA LYS A 51 11.56 12.33 -3.14
C LYS A 51 11.25 11.20 -2.16
N MET A 52 12.05 11.05 -1.08
CA MET A 52 11.77 10.11 0.01
C MET A 52 10.57 10.56 0.85
N GLU A 53 10.46 11.84 1.16
CA GLU A 53 9.32 12.40 1.90
C GLU A 53 8.00 12.15 1.15
N LEU A 54 7.97 12.45 -0.16
CA LEU A 54 6.81 12.18 -1.02
C LEU A 54 6.41 10.70 -1.07
N GLN A 55 7.38 9.79 -0.95
CA GLN A 55 7.11 8.34 -0.94
C GLN A 55 6.63 7.85 0.42
N MET A 56 7.08 8.48 1.51
CA MET A 56 6.64 8.13 2.87
C MET A 56 5.29 8.74 3.25
N GLU A 57 4.87 9.81 2.57
CA GLU A 57 3.58 10.45 2.79
C GLU A 57 2.38 9.51 2.56
N PRO A 58 2.23 8.82 1.41
CA PRO A 58 1.13 7.88 1.20
C PRO A 58 1.15 6.71 2.20
N GLU A 59 2.33 6.22 2.58
CA GLU A 59 2.44 5.17 3.60
C GLU A 59 1.93 5.65 4.97
N LYS A 60 2.23 6.90 5.35
CA LYS A 60 1.73 7.50 6.59
C LYS A 60 0.21 7.67 6.56
N TRP A 61 -0.35 8.13 5.45
CA TRP A 61 -1.81 8.25 5.28
C TRP A 61 -2.49 6.90 5.39
N GLU A 62 -1.99 5.86 4.70
CA GLU A 62 -2.53 4.50 4.80
C GLU A 62 -2.43 3.94 6.22
N LEU A 63 -1.34 4.20 6.94
CA LEU A 63 -1.16 3.76 8.32
C LEU A 63 -2.13 4.47 9.28
N ALA A 64 -2.34 5.78 9.10
CA ALA A 64 -3.28 6.56 9.89
C ALA A 64 -4.73 6.12 9.66
N ASP A 65 -5.10 5.89 8.40
CA ASP A 65 -6.45 5.45 8.03
C ASP A 65 -6.76 4.02 8.53
N ARG A 66 -5.74 3.16 8.55
CA ARG A 66 -5.84 1.84 9.20
C ARG A 66 -6.01 1.95 10.71
N ALA A 67 -5.37 2.92 11.36
CA ALA A 67 -5.45 3.13 12.80
C ALA A 67 -6.84 3.64 13.20
N SER A 68 -7.37 4.64 12.50
CA SER A 68 -8.71 5.20 12.74
C SER A 68 -9.80 4.14 12.58
N ALA A 69 -9.74 3.33 11.51
CA ALA A 69 -10.69 2.25 11.27
C ALA A 69 -10.62 1.15 12.35
N ARG A 70 -9.43 0.88 12.89
CA ARG A 70 -9.25 -0.05 14.01
C ARG A 70 -9.82 0.49 15.30
N GLU A 71 -9.61 1.77 15.59
CA GLU A 71 -10.17 2.43 16.77
C GLU A 71 -11.69 2.43 16.75
N MET A 72 -12.29 2.82 15.63
CA MET A 72 -13.75 2.77 15.43
C MET A 72 -14.30 1.36 15.66
N ALA A 73 -13.62 0.34 15.13
CA ALA A 73 -14.01 -1.05 15.35
C ALA A 73 -13.77 -1.56 16.78
N ARG A 74 -12.89 -0.94 17.57
CA ARG A 74 -12.74 -1.25 19.00
C ARG A 74 -13.90 -0.68 19.82
N TYR A 75 -14.36 0.52 19.49
CA TYR A 75 -15.54 1.11 20.12
C TYR A 75 -16.80 0.25 19.90
N ASP A 76 -16.95 -0.35 18.71
CA ASP A 76 -18.03 -1.31 18.42
C ASP A 76 -17.94 -2.62 19.20
N MET A 77 -16.78 -2.94 19.77
CA MET A 77 -16.53 -4.16 20.55
C MET A 77 -16.51 -3.92 22.08
N THR A 78 -16.73 -2.69 22.52
CA THR A 78 -16.67 -2.33 23.96
C THR A 78 -17.89 -2.80 24.76
N SER A 79 -18.99 -3.16 24.10
CA SER A 79 -20.18 -3.64 24.82
C SER A 79 -20.02 -5.11 25.22
N ASP A 80 -20.58 -5.48 26.37
CA ASP A 80 -20.49 -6.85 26.89
C ASP A 80 -21.35 -7.87 26.15
N SER A 81 -22.14 -7.45 25.15
CA SER A 81 -23.00 -8.34 24.39
C SER A 81 -22.21 -9.28 23.47
N PHE A 82 -22.63 -10.54 23.41
CA PHE A 82 -22.10 -11.53 22.45
C PHE A 82 -22.22 -11.03 21.00
N LEU A 83 -23.27 -10.25 20.71
CA LEU A 83 -23.55 -9.71 19.39
C LEU A 83 -22.53 -8.65 18.96
N SER A 84 -22.14 -7.75 19.87
CA SER A 84 -21.12 -6.71 19.62
C SER A 84 -19.72 -7.30 19.42
N LYS A 85 -19.38 -8.36 20.17
CA LYS A 85 -18.09 -9.07 20.01
C LYS A 85 -17.98 -9.78 18.65
N ASN A 86 -19.12 -10.18 18.07
CA ASN A 86 -19.17 -10.94 16.82
C ASN A 86 -19.84 -10.18 15.66
N VAL A 87 -20.01 -8.87 15.77
CA VAL A 87 -20.67 -8.08 14.72
C VAL A 87 -19.97 -8.23 13.37
N ARG A 88 -18.63 -8.34 13.39
CA ARG A 88 -17.81 -8.38 12.18
C ARG A 88 -17.97 -9.69 11.36
N PRO A 89 -17.85 -10.89 11.97
CA PRO A 89 -18.24 -12.12 11.29
C PRO A 89 -19.72 -12.19 10.91
N MET A 90 -20.62 -11.66 11.76
CA MET A 90 -22.06 -11.75 11.52
C MET A 90 -22.51 -10.91 10.32
N VAL A 91 -21.94 -9.71 10.13
CA VAL A 91 -22.21 -8.88 8.95
C VAL A 91 -21.74 -9.57 7.68
N LEU A 92 -20.60 -10.27 7.70
CA LEU A 92 -20.14 -11.06 6.56
C LEU A 92 -21.16 -12.14 6.21
N ILE A 93 -21.57 -12.96 7.18
CA ILE A 93 -22.55 -14.04 6.97
C ILE A 93 -23.87 -13.47 6.42
N TYR A 94 -24.37 -12.39 7.02
CA TYR A 94 -25.59 -11.72 6.57
C TYR A 94 -25.49 -11.27 5.10
N LEU A 95 -24.40 -10.59 4.74
CA LEU A 95 -24.18 -10.13 3.37
C LEU A 95 -24.02 -11.28 2.38
N THR A 96 -23.35 -12.38 2.77
CA THR A 96 -23.23 -13.58 1.91
C THR A 96 -24.58 -14.21 1.62
N VAL A 97 -25.44 -14.34 2.64
CA VAL A 97 -26.78 -14.93 2.48
C VAL A 97 -27.64 -14.04 1.60
N MET A 98 -27.64 -12.72 1.84
CA MET A 98 -28.39 -11.76 1.02
C MET A 98 -27.89 -11.76 -0.44
N PHE A 99 -26.58 -11.80 -0.67
CA PHE A 99 -26.00 -11.90 -2.01
C PHE A 99 -26.43 -13.20 -2.69
N THR A 100 -26.41 -14.33 -1.97
CA THR A 100 -26.79 -15.63 -2.53
C THR A 100 -28.26 -15.63 -2.96
N ILE A 101 -29.16 -15.06 -2.14
CA ILE A 101 -30.58 -14.89 -2.49
C ILE A 101 -30.73 -13.98 -3.71
N ALA A 102 -30.06 -12.83 -3.72
CA ALA A 102 -30.11 -11.87 -4.83
C ALA A 102 -29.57 -12.48 -6.13
N PHE A 103 -28.52 -13.29 -6.06
CA PHE A 103 -27.94 -14.01 -7.18
C PHE A 103 -28.94 -14.98 -7.81
N PHE A 104 -29.65 -15.78 -7.00
CA PHE A 104 -30.66 -16.70 -7.51
C PHE A 104 -31.88 -15.98 -8.10
N LEU A 105 -32.29 -14.85 -7.53
CA LEU A 105 -33.37 -14.02 -8.09
C LEU A 105 -32.94 -13.35 -9.40
N SER A 106 -31.65 -13.03 -9.53
CA SER A 106 -31.08 -12.40 -10.73
C SER A 106 -31.03 -13.31 -11.94
N ALA A 107 -30.97 -14.63 -11.77
CA ALA A 107 -30.97 -15.56 -12.89
C ALA A 107 -32.22 -15.46 -13.78
N LYS A 108 -33.28 -14.78 -13.32
CA LYS A 108 -34.56 -14.63 -14.02
C LYS A 108 -34.82 -13.25 -14.62
N ASN A 109 -33.97 -12.23 -14.36
CA ASN A 109 -34.23 -10.85 -14.76
C ASN A 109 -32.93 -10.06 -15.03
N GLU A 110 -32.80 -9.44 -16.20
CA GLU A 110 -31.59 -8.67 -16.58
C GLU A 110 -31.33 -7.47 -15.65
N PHE A 111 -32.38 -6.81 -15.15
CA PHE A 111 -32.25 -5.72 -14.18
C PHE A 111 -31.59 -6.18 -12.87
N ALA A 112 -31.81 -7.43 -12.49
CA ALA A 112 -31.21 -7.99 -11.29
C ALA A 112 -29.73 -8.38 -11.49
N ALA A 113 -29.26 -8.56 -12.73
CA ALA A 113 -27.85 -8.84 -13.02
C ALA A 113 -26.94 -7.64 -12.69
N GLN A 114 -27.40 -6.42 -12.97
CA GLN A 114 -26.69 -5.21 -12.53
C GLN A 114 -26.65 -5.08 -11.01
N MET A 115 -27.73 -5.45 -10.30
CA MET A 115 -27.73 -5.46 -8.83
C MET A 115 -26.69 -6.45 -8.29
N VAL A 116 -26.58 -7.65 -8.87
CA VAL A 116 -25.57 -8.65 -8.45
C VAL A 116 -24.15 -8.11 -8.59
N ASN A 117 -23.83 -7.41 -9.68
CA ASN A 117 -22.50 -6.81 -9.86
C ASN A 117 -22.19 -5.74 -8.79
N THR A 118 -23.18 -4.90 -8.45
CA THR A 118 -23.04 -3.93 -7.35
C THR A 118 -22.78 -4.64 -6.03
N PHE A 119 -23.54 -5.70 -5.70
CA PHE A 119 -23.29 -6.49 -4.50
C PHE A 119 -21.91 -7.16 -4.51
N GLN A 120 -21.45 -7.67 -5.65
CA GLN A 120 -20.11 -8.27 -5.78
C GLN A 120 -19.01 -7.27 -5.41
N SER A 121 -19.08 -6.04 -5.92
CA SER A 121 -18.12 -4.99 -5.58
C SER A 121 -18.16 -4.61 -4.10
N LEU A 122 -19.36 -4.48 -3.52
CA LEU A 122 -19.53 -4.22 -2.09
C LEU A 122 -18.95 -5.36 -1.24
N LEU A 123 -19.22 -6.61 -1.60
CA LEU A 123 -18.66 -7.78 -0.92
C LEU A 123 -17.13 -7.75 -1.01
N LEU A 124 -16.54 -7.46 -2.17
CA LEU A 124 -15.08 -7.35 -2.32
C LEU A 124 -14.47 -6.34 -1.33
N TRP A 125 -15.08 -5.16 -1.18
CA TRP A 125 -14.64 -4.16 -0.21
C TRP A 125 -14.80 -4.62 1.25
N VAL A 126 -15.93 -5.25 1.60
CA VAL A 126 -16.20 -5.72 2.97
C VAL A 126 -15.27 -6.88 3.37
N TYR A 127 -15.13 -7.88 2.49
CA TYR A 127 -14.19 -8.99 2.69
C TYR A 127 -12.73 -8.50 2.70
N GLY A 128 -12.39 -7.56 1.80
CA GLY A 128 -11.10 -6.91 1.75
C GLY A 128 -10.77 -6.18 3.04
N PHE A 129 -11.71 -5.45 3.62
CA PHE A 129 -11.52 -4.77 4.91
C PHE A 129 -11.38 -5.77 6.08
N TYR A 130 -12.19 -6.83 6.12
CA TYR A 130 -12.13 -7.83 7.18
C TYR A 130 -10.83 -8.64 7.17
N PHE A 131 -10.45 -9.16 6.01
CA PHE A 131 -9.30 -10.06 5.85
C PHE A 131 -8.01 -9.32 5.53
N GLY A 132 -8.06 -8.19 4.81
CA GLY A 132 -6.89 -7.41 4.41
C GLY A 132 -6.13 -6.84 5.61
N GLY A 133 -6.84 -6.27 6.58
CA GLY A 133 -6.20 -5.75 7.80
C GLY A 133 -5.51 -6.81 8.66
N ARG A 134 -6.03 -8.06 8.67
CA ARG A 134 -5.43 -9.19 9.41
C ARG A 134 -4.28 -9.84 8.65
N SER A 135 -4.40 -9.97 7.34
CA SER A 135 -3.38 -10.58 6.48
C SER A 135 -2.14 -9.69 6.39
N LEU A 136 -2.32 -8.38 6.20
CA LEU A 136 -1.23 -7.41 6.17
C LEU A 136 -0.50 -7.32 7.51
N GLU A 137 -1.20 -7.34 8.64
CA GLU A 137 -0.55 -7.33 9.96
C GLU A 137 0.35 -8.55 10.16
N LYS A 138 -0.09 -9.73 9.70
CA LYS A 138 0.70 -10.96 9.80
C LYS A 138 1.94 -10.90 8.90
N ILE A 139 1.79 -10.40 7.67
CA ILE A 139 2.90 -10.24 6.72
C ILE A 139 3.93 -9.24 7.26
N VAL A 140 3.49 -8.09 7.80
CA VAL A 140 4.39 -7.08 8.39
C VAL A 140 5.16 -7.65 9.59
N LYS A 141 4.51 -8.45 10.46
CA LYS A 141 5.21 -9.13 11.57
C LYS A 141 6.28 -10.10 11.08
N ILE A 142 6.00 -10.89 10.04
CA ILE A 142 6.96 -11.84 9.47
C ILE A 142 8.15 -11.11 8.83
N VAL A 143 7.89 -10.03 8.09
CA VAL A 143 8.94 -9.24 7.43
C VAL A 143 9.83 -8.51 8.45
N ARG A 144 9.26 -7.99 9.53
CA ARG A 144 10.03 -7.29 10.59
C ARG A 144 10.82 -8.25 11.51
N SER A 145 10.43 -9.53 11.54
CA SER A 145 11.10 -10.57 12.34
C SER A 145 12.26 -11.25 11.60
N LYS A 146 12.48 -10.93 10.32
CA LYS A 146 13.66 -11.31 9.54
C LYS A 146 14.63 -10.15 9.46
#